data_AF-A0A6A6DU00-F1
#
_entry.id   AF-A0A6A6DU00-F1
#
_cell.length_a   1.000
_cell.length_b   1.000
_cell.length_c   1.000
_cell.angle_alpha   90.00
_cell.angle_beta   90.00
_cell.angle_gamma   90.00
#
_symmetry.space_group_name_H-M   'P 1'
#
loop_
_entity.id
_entity.type
_entity.pdbx_description
1 polymer ?
#
loop_
_entity_poly.entity_id
_entity_poly.type
_entity_poly.pdbx_seq_one_letter_code
_entity_poly.pdbx_strand_id
1 'polypeptide(L)'
;MELRSQYHIGDLVPYHFTPWVITLSYVVSLIGAETTVELLHRRRPGRGLISQFHLGLCAISFGLVAIWCMHFVGNKAIVMGDGRTEIQLSYSAGYTGLSAVLPIIVLYLGFFVVDRHGKMQRSLYLSLIVTGLAAGLSITGMHYVGNLGTSNYTLENNYKNVIGAAAIAVFDCWFAFTIFFHQREHWINYWWRRFLCAALLAAAVSGMHWTATVGTSYRLRTLNGGSSQGQNVNVVLASVLCMIALLGSIALFYWTNIHRRRLAKRAHQVVLAALIRDEHGKILVTQEGLPPCQTITTEFYQHSFSDSLDTSHPVFHWMYRVSCNWGAIADLIPTMRNYLISAGLLGDDSISTAFVDRQSGSDGSKSGKDWSIFRAQFCVAAQELANDLDLRLQDLGVLHTEPMITGVDISNSYMRSITGSSKVNDVESSKPMQPLGKGQIIFVARNVDLREAENLVELGFRFATLANLPGKSTRVLDIMATKLQVRKFDLLSTVKNMRPFSSTTIPVELNPSLKPNSHYISLFTLRPR
;
A
#
# COMPACT_ATOMS: atom_id res chain seq x y z
N MET A 1 13.61 56.32 18.33
CA MET A 1 12.69 57.32 18.92
C MET A 1 11.43 57.52 18.08
N GLU A 2 11.51 57.45 16.75
CA GLU A 2 10.36 57.64 15.82
C GLU A 2 9.27 56.53 15.86
N LEU A 3 9.59 55.30 16.27
CA LEU A 3 8.58 54.22 16.42
C LEU A 3 7.67 54.42 17.64
N ARG A 4 8.23 54.94 18.74
CA ARG A 4 7.46 55.28 19.95
C ARG A 4 6.51 56.47 19.74
N SER A 5 6.74 57.30 18.72
CA SER A 5 5.83 58.39 18.37
C SER A 5 4.66 57.97 17.47
N GLN A 6 4.71 56.78 16.85
CA GLN A 6 3.69 56.34 15.89
C GLN A 6 2.76 55.23 16.43
N TYR A 7 3.25 54.37 17.33
CA TYR A 7 2.44 53.33 17.97
C TYR A 7 2.71 53.26 19.48
N HIS A 8 1.66 53.39 20.29
CA HIS A 8 1.72 53.34 21.74
C HIS A 8 1.25 51.97 22.26
N ILE A 9 1.71 51.60 23.46
CA ILE A 9 1.22 50.39 24.14
C ILE A 9 -0.27 50.57 24.40
N GLY A 10 -1.06 49.58 24.00
CA GLY A 10 -2.51 49.60 24.10
C GLY A 10 -3.22 49.96 22.80
N ASP A 11 -2.51 50.42 21.77
CA ASP A 11 -3.09 50.75 20.47
C ASP A 11 -3.45 49.48 19.67
N LEU A 12 -4.52 49.61 18.87
CA LEU A 12 -4.89 48.63 17.85
C LEU A 12 -4.00 48.86 16.63
N VAL A 13 -3.19 47.86 16.28
CA VAL A 13 -2.25 47.96 15.16
C VAL A 13 -2.91 47.44 13.89
N PRO A 14 -3.00 48.26 12.81
CA PRO A 14 -3.49 47.78 11.53
C PRO A 14 -2.51 46.77 10.93
N TYR A 15 -3.06 45.76 10.25
CA TYR A 15 -2.31 44.74 9.54
C TYR A 15 -2.79 44.64 8.10
N HIS A 16 -1.91 44.17 7.22
CA HIS A 16 -2.26 43.80 5.85
C HIS A 16 -1.73 42.41 5.55
N PHE A 17 -2.31 41.76 4.54
CA PHE A 17 -1.93 40.43 4.13
C PHE A 17 -1.02 40.44 2.93
N THR A 18 -0.02 39.58 2.95
CA THR A 18 0.85 39.32 1.79
C THR A 18 0.30 38.11 1.00
N PRO A 19 -0.26 38.30 -0.22
CA PRO A 19 -1.00 37.24 -0.92
C PRO A 19 -0.18 35.99 -1.24
N TRP A 20 1.10 36.14 -1.61
CA TRP A 20 1.94 34.98 -1.96
C TRP A 20 2.25 34.09 -0.74
N VAL A 21 2.33 34.67 0.46
CA VAL A 21 2.56 33.91 1.70
C VAL A 21 1.31 33.14 2.10
N ILE A 22 0.11 33.69 1.82
CA ILE A 22 -1.17 32.98 1.98
C ILE A 22 -1.19 31.73 1.11
N THR A 23 -0.83 31.87 -0.17
CA THR A 23 -0.78 30.70 -1.07
C THR A 23 0.29 29.71 -0.64
N LEU A 24 1.44 30.19 -0.14
CA LEU A 24 2.51 29.33 0.35
C LEU A 24 2.09 28.53 1.58
N SER A 25 1.40 29.12 2.54
CA SER A 25 0.93 28.41 3.74
C SER A 25 -0.09 27.32 3.39
N TYR A 26 -0.95 27.56 2.41
CA TYR A 26 -1.83 26.53 1.85
C TYR A 26 -1.04 25.37 1.23
N VAL A 27 -0.01 25.67 0.42
CA VAL A 27 0.85 24.64 -0.19
C VAL A 27 1.58 23.81 0.87
N VAL A 28 2.08 24.44 1.94
CA VAL A 28 2.68 23.73 3.08
C VAL A 28 1.67 22.78 3.73
N SER A 29 0.44 23.25 3.94
CA SER A 29 -0.63 22.42 4.48
C SER A 29 -0.96 21.23 3.56
N LEU A 30 -1.02 21.49 2.25
CA LEU A 30 -1.29 20.50 1.21
C LEU A 30 -0.25 19.39 1.18
N ILE A 31 1.05 19.72 1.25
CA ILE A 31 2.14 18.73 1.28
C ILE A 31 2.02 17.84 2.52
N GLY A 32 1.75 18.43 3.69
CA GLY A 32 1.54 17.66 4.92
C GLY A 32 0.30 16.77 4.87
N ALA A 33 -0.81 17.28 4.32
CA ALA A 33 -2.05 16.53 4.15
C ALA A 33 -1.89 15.39 3.14
N GLU A 34 -1.20 15.61 2.02
CA GLU A 34 -0.92 14.60 1.00
C GLU A 34 -0.05 13.48 1.57
N THR A 35 1.04 13.83 2.26
CA THR A 35 1.92 12.87 2.94
C THR A 35 1.11 12.00 3.91
N THR A 36 0.21 12.62 4.69
CA THR A 36 -0.65 11.92 5.64
C THR A 36 -1.60 10.96 4.94
N VAL A 37 -2.29 11.40 3.89
CA VAL A 37 -3.24 10.58 3.12
C VAL A 37 -2.53 9.38 2.50
N GLU A 38 -1.31 9.56 1.99
CA GLU A 38 -0.52 8.48 1.40
C GLU A 38 -0.03 7.47 2.46
N LEU A 39 0.45 7.94 3.60
CA LEU A 39 0.83 7.09 4.74
C LEU A 39 -0.37 6.29 5.25
N LEU A 40 -1.52 6.95 5.42
CA LEU A 40 -2.74 6.31 5.90
C LEU A 40 -3.31 5.32 4.89
N HIS A 41 -3.17 5.60 3.59
CA HIS A 41 -3.58 4.69 2.52
C HIS A 41 -2.74 3.40 2.54
N ARG A 42 -1.41 3.53 2.66
CA ARG A 42 -0.47 2.40 2.64
C ARG A 42 -0.38 1.62 3.94
N ARG A 43 -0.92 2.17 5.03
CA ARG A 43 -0.92 1.53 6.33
C ARG A 43 -1.65 0.18 6.26
N ARG A 44 -0.97 -0.88 6.70
CA ARG A 44 -1.56 -2.18 7.00
C ARG A 44 -2.35 -2.06 8.31
N PRO A 45 -3.70 -2.19 8.29
CA PRO A 45 -4.48 -2.23 9.52
C PRO A 45 -4.08 -3.47 10.33
N GLY A 46 -3.92 -3.34 11.64
CA GLY A 46 -3.47 -4.45 12.47
C GLY A 46 -3.12 -4.02 13.89
N ARG A 47 -3.03 -4.99 14.80
CA ARG A 47 -2.76 -4.77 16.23
C ARG A 47 -1.28 -4.63 16.59
N GLY A 48 -0.36 -4.95 15.67
CA GLY A 48 1.08 -4.95 15.93
C GLY A 48 1.68 -3.55 16.16
N LEU A 49 2.85 -3.51 16.81
CA LEU A 49 3.58 -2.28 17.13
C LEU A 49 3.93 -1.45 15.89
N ILE A 50 4.27 -2.11 14.78
CA ILE A 50 4.58 -1.44 13.49
C ILE A 50 3.35 -0.68 12.97
N SER A 51 2.15 -1.24 13.12
CA SER A 51 0.89 -0.59 12.71
C SER A 51 0.60 0.67 13.55
N GLN A 52 0.92 0.63 14.85
CA GLN A 52 0.79 1.77 15.75
C GLN A 52 1.86 2.84 15.47
N PHE A 53 3.08 2.43 15.18
CA PHE A 53 4.15 3.34 14.75
C PHE A 53 3.78 4.10 13.46
N HIS A 54 3.27 3.39 12.44
CA HIS A 54 2.76 4.03 11.22
C HIS A 54 1.60 5.00 11.49
N LEU A 55 0.73 4.68 12.44
CA LEU A 55 -0.35 5.57 12.87
C LEU A 55 0.19 6.85 13.52
N GLY A 56 1.21 6.71 14.36
CA GLY A 56 1.96 7.83 14.93
C GLY A 56 2.57 8.73 13.86
N LEU A 57 3.18 8.15 12.83
CA LEU A 57 3.73 8.93 11.70
C LEU A 57 2.65 9.71 10.95
N CYS A 58 1.45 9.14 10.76
CA CYS A 58 0.32 9.86 10.16
C CYS A 58 -0.09 11.07 11.01
N ALA A 59 -0.20 10.88 12.33
CA ALA A 59 -0.57 11.95 13.26
C ALA A 59 0.48 13.06 13.34
N ILE A 60 1.77 12.71 13.34
CA ILE A 60 2.89 13.67 13.30
C ILE A 60 2.87 14.44 11.98
N SER A 61 2.72 13.76 10.85
CA SER A 61 2.67 14.40 9.52
C SER A 61 1.53 15.42 9.45
N PHE A 62 0.32 15.05 9.85
CA PHE A 62 -0.83 15.96 9.77
C PHE A 62 -0.75 17.07 10.84
N GLY A 63 -0.45 16.70 12.09
CA GLY A 63 -0.36 17.64 13.22
C GLY A 63 0.76 18.66 13.07
N LEU A 64 1.96 18.21 12.73
CA LEU A 64 3.14 19.07 12.70
C LEU A 64 3.30 19.79 11.36
N VAL A 65 3.15 19.08 10.24
CA VAL A 65 3.37 19.68 8.90
C VAL A 65 2.10 20.37 8.41
N ALA A 66 0.98 19.64 8.35
CA ALA A 66 -0.23 20.19 7.73
C ALA A 66 -0.87 21.30 8.56
N ILE A 67 -0.87 21.16 9.90
CA ILE A 67 -1.52 22.10 10.84
C ILE A 67 -0.51 23.10 11.39
N TRP A 68 0.54 22.63 12.09
CA TRP A 68 1.43 23.54 12.83
C TRP A 68 2.32 24.40 11.93
N CYS A 69 2.98 23.82 10.92
CA CYS A 69 3.79 24.61 9.98
C CYS A 69 2.92 25.61 9.20
N MET A 70 1.72 25.18 8.76
CA MET A 70 0.77 26.06 8.08
C MET A 70 0.43 27.29 8.93
N HIS A 71 0.12 27.11 10.23
CA HIS A 71 -0.24 28.22 11.10
C HIS A 71 0.87 29.27 11.22
N PHE A 72 2.12 28.85 11.47
CA PHE A 72 3.23 29.80 11.63
C PHE A 72 3.68 30.43 10.31
N VAL A 73 3.63 29.69 9.20
CA VAL A 73 3.86 30.26 7.85
C VAL A 73 2.72 31.21 7.47
N GLY A 74 1.47 30.90 7.83
CA GLY A 74 0.30 31.75 7.63
C GLY A 74 0.40 33.05 8.42
N ASN A 75 0.79 32.98 9.70
CA ASN A 75 1.00 34.18 10.52
C ASN A 75 2.06 35.13 9.95
N LYS A 76 3.02 34.62 9.15
CA LYS A 76 4.00 35.47 8.45
C LYS A 76 3.40 36.27 7.30
N ALA A 77 2.23 35.89 6.79
CA ALA A 77 1.53 36.72 5.81
C ALA A 77 0.94 37.99 6.44
N ILE A 78 0.79 38.01 7.77
CA ILE A 78 0.23 39.12 8.54
C ILE A 78 1.36 40.10 8.81
N VAL A 79 1.41 41.19 8.05
CA VAL A 79 2.43 42.21 8.18
C VAL A 79 1.87 43.37 8.99
N MET A 80 2.51 43.65 10.13
CA MET A 80 2.11 44.72 11.06
C MET A 80 2.95 45.98 10.87
N GLY A 81 2.33 47.16 11.05
CA GLY A 81 2.92 48.52 10.97
C GLY A 81 4.06 48.67 9.95
N ASP A 82 3.70 48.51 8.67
CA ASP A 82 4.57 48.75 7.52
C ASP A 82 5.81 47.82 7.45
N GLY A 83 5.76 46.65 8.10
CA GLY A 83 6.80 45.62 7.97
C GLY A 83 8.03 45.83 8.86
N ARG A 84 7.95 46.75 9.83
CA ARG A 84 9.05 46.99 10.78
C ARG A 84 9.22 45.81 11.74
N THR A 85 10.46 45.40 11.98
CA THR A 85 10.79 44.18 12.75
C THR A 85 10.38 44.26 14.24
N GLU A 86 10.37 45.46 14.81
CA GLU A 86 10.11 45.73 16.24
C GLU A 86 8.66 45.48 16.66
N ILE A 87 7.73 45.42 15.70
CA ILE A 87 6.28 45.29 15.91
C ILE A 87 5.70 44.02 15.28
N GLN A 88 6.52 43.13 14.72
CA GLN A 88 6.02 41.84 14.21
C GLN A 88 5.70 40.87 15.36
N LEU A 89 4.82 39.89 15.14
CA LEU A 89 4.36 38.90 16.13
C LEU A 89 5.48 38.06 16.76
N SER A 90 5.76 38.21 18.05
CA SER A 90 6.74 37.39 18.77
C SER A 90 6.06 36.25 19.51
N TYR A 91 6.66 35.06 19.48
CA TYR A 91 6.10 33.86 20.10
C TYR A 91 6.99 33.33 21.22
N SER A 92 6.35 32.86 22.29
CA SER A 92 7.01 32.13 23.36
C SER A 92 7.25 30.67 22.95
N ALA A 93 8.42 30.13 23.28
CA ALA A 93 8.80 28.76 22.92
C ALA A 93 7.87 27.70 23.56
N GLY A 94 7.43 27.93 24.81
CA GLY A 94 6.58 27.00 25.55
C GLY A 94 5.21 26.78 24.88
N TYR A 95 4.47 27.85 24.61
CA TYR A 95 3.17 27.76 23.92
C TYR A 95 3.31 27.29 22.47
N THR A 96 4.40 27.68 21.79
CA THR A 96 4.72 27.18 20.44
C THR A 96 4.87 25.66 20.44
N GLY A 97 5.63 25.10 21.39
CA GLY A 97 5.79 23.65 21.54
C GLY A 97 4.48 22.95 21.95
N LEU A 98 3.73 23.53 22.89
CA LEU A 98 2.43 23.00 23.31
C LEU A 98 1.43 22.93 22.15
N SER A 99 1.38 23.97 21.31
CA SER A 99 0.52 24.01 20.13
C SER A 99 0.89 22.94 19.09
N ALA A 100 2.15 22.48 19.06
CA ALA A 100 2.59 21.40 18.16
C ALA A 100 2.14 20.01 18.66
N VAL A 101 2.24 19.77 19.97
CA VAL A 101 1.94 18.47 20.58
C VAL A 101 0.44 18.19 20.62
N LEU A 102 -0.37 19.21 20.89
CA LEU A 102 -1.83 19.10 21.01
C LEU A 102 -2.49 18.38 19.81
N PRO A 103 -2.32 18.83 18.55
CA PRO A 103 -2.94 18.17 17.41
C PRO A 103 -2.42 16.75 17.21
N ILE A 104 -1.13 16.49 17.46
CA ILE A 104 -0.55 15.15 17.30
C ILE A 104 -1.25 14.12 18.20
N ILE A 105 -1.45 14.46 19.47
CA ILE A 105 -2.12 13.55 20.43
C ILE A 105 -3.58 13.30 20.01
N VAL A 106 -4.31 14.37 19.72
CA VAL A 106 -5.75 14.27 19.39
C VAL A 106 -5.97 13.50 18.09
N LEU A 107 -5.15 13.76 17.06
CA LEU A 107 -5.21 13.05 15.79
C LEU A 107 -4.81 11.58 15.92
N TYR A 108 -3.78 11.27 16.71
CA TYR A 108 -3.40 9.88 16.99
C TYR A 108 -4.55 9.10 17.62
N LEU A 109 -5.18 9.66 18.66
CA LEU A 109 -6.34 9.05 19.31
C LEU A 109 -7.52 8.90 18.34
N GLY A 110 -7.80 9.93 17.54
CA GLY A 110 -8.86 9.89 16.53
C GLY A 110 -8.64 8.78 15.49
N PHE A 111 -7.42 8.63 14.96
CA PHE A 111 -7.11 7.55 14.04
C PHE A 111 -7.10 6.18 14.71
N PHE A 112 -6.69 6.09 15.98
CA PHE A 112 -6.71 4.86 16.75
C PHE A 112 -8.12 4.35 17.00
N VAL A 113 -9.07 5.25 17.29
CA VAL A 113 -10.49 4.91 17.46
C VAL A 113 -11.06 4.30 16.18
N VAL A 114 -10.81 4.93 15.02
CA VAL A 114 -11.27 4.43 13.71
C VAL A 114 -10.65 3.08 13.39
N ASP A 115 -9.37 2.87 13.70
CA ASP A 115 -8.68 1.61 13.47
C ASP A 115 -9.26 0.45 14.30
N ARG A 116 -9.63 0.71 15.56
CA ARG A 116 -10.18 -0.31 16.47
C ARG A 116 -11.65 -0.65 16.20
N HIS A 117 -12.45 0.36 15.86
CA HIS A 117 -13.91 0.23 15.77
C HIS A 117 -14.43 0.16 14.33
N GLY A 118 -13.53 0.26 13.33
CA GLY A 118 -13.88 0.23 11.90
C GLY A 118 -14.30 -1.14 11.34
N LYS A 119 -14.44 -2.19 12.16
CA LYS A 119 -14.82 -3.54 11.70
C LYS A 119 -16.30 -3.65 11.30
N MET A 120 -17.20 -2.92 11.96
CA MET A 120 -18.63 -2.88 11.64
C MET A 120 -19.03 -1.54 11.02
N GLN A 121 -19.85 -1.55 9.96
CA GLN A 121 -20.24 -0.32 9.24
C GLN A 121 -20.84 0.75 10.16
N ARG A 122 -21.75 0.38 11.08
CA ARG A 122 -22.39 1.34 11.99
C ARG A 122 -21.39 1.97 12.98
N SER A 123 -20.45 1.17 13.49
CA SER A 123 -19.42 1.63 14.42
C SER A 123 -18.36 2.50 13.71
N LEU A 124 -18.09 2.23 12.43
CA LEU A 124 -17.23 3.04 11.59
C LEU A 124 -17.78 4.47 11.43
N TYR A 125 -19.05 4.66 11.05
CA TYR A 125 -19.61 6.01 10.87
C TYR A 125 -19.58 6.84 12.16
N LEU A 126 -19.91 6.23 13.30
CA LEU A 126 -19.81 6.91 14.59
C LEU A 126 -18.36 7.29 14.92
N SER A 127 -17.42 6.38 14.67
CA SER A 127 -15.99 6.66 14.85
C SER A 127 -15.52 7.80 13.96
N LEU A 128 -16.00 7.89 12.72
CA LEU A 128 -15.66 8.97 11.79
C LEU A 128 -16.22 10.32 12.24
N ILE A 129 -17.42 10.37 12.81
CA ILE A 129 -17.98 11.59 13.39
C ILE A 129 -17.11 12.05 14.58
N VAL A 130 -16.79 11.14 15.50
CA VAL A 130 -15.95 11.45 16.67
C VAL A 130 -14.57 11.92 16.23
N THR A 131 -13.95 11.25 15.26
CA THR A 131 -12.63 11.61 14.74
C THR A 131 -12.64 12.91 13.95
N GLY A 132 -13.69 13.19 13.17
CA GLY A 132 -13.88 14.47 12.47
C GLY A 132 -14.04 15.64 13.44
N LEU A 133 -14.85 15.46 14.48
CA LEU A 133 -15.02 16.44 15.56
C LEU A 133 -13.70 16.67 16.29
N ALA A 134 -13.03 15.61 16.73
CA ALA A 134 -11.76 15.69 17.44
C ALA A 134 -10.67 16.37 16.59
N ALA A 135 -10.57 16.01 15.31
CA ALA A 135 -9.63 16.64 14.38
C ALA A 135 -9.93 18.12 14.17
N GLY A 136 -11.18 18.50 13.88
CA GLY A 136 -11.57 19.90 13.70
C GLY A 136 -11.29 20.75 14.96
N LEU A 137 -11.62 20.22 16.13
CA LEU A 137 -11.31 20.84 17.43
C LEU A 137 -9.80 20.92 17.69
N SER A 138 -9.02 19.93 17.23
CA SER A 138 -7.56 19.96 17.37
C SER A 138 -6.92 21.04 16.50
N ILE A 139 -7.43 21.27 15.28
CA ILE A 139 -6.95 22.32 14.38
C ILE A 139 -7.28 23.70 14.99
N THR A 140 -8.51 23.90 15.47
CA THR A 140 -8.88 25.15 16.14
C THR A 140 -8.12 25.36 17.44
N GLY A 141 -8.02 24.32 18.27
CA GLY A 141 -7.24 24.35 19.51
C GLY A 141 -5.77 24.71 19.26
N MET A 142 -5.15 24.10 18.25
CA MET A 142 -3.79 24.44 17.83
C MET A 142 -3.66 25.92 17.44
N HIS A 143 -4.59 26.45 16.64
CA HIS A 143 -4.56 27.85 16.23
C HIS A 143 -4.67 28.82 17.42
N TYR A 144 -5.62 28.59 18.33
CA TYR A 144 -5.79 29.49 19.48
C TYR A 144 -4.69 29.33 20.53
N VAL A 145 -4.19 28.12 20.77
CA VAL A 145 -3.02 27.90 21.65
C VAL A 145 -1.76 28.53 21.03
N GLY A 146 -1.59 28.45 19.71
CA GLY A 146 -0.54 29.16 18.97
C GLY A 146 -0.65 30.68 19.12
N ASN A 147 -1.84 31.23 18.96
CA ASN A 147 -2.12 32.65 19.15
C ASN A 147 -1.87 33.10 20.60
N LEU A 148 -2.30 32.33 21.60
CA LEU A 148 -2.01 32.59 23.02
C LEU A 148 -0.50 32.63 23.32
N GLY A 149 0.30 31.96 22.50
CA GLY A 149 1.75 32.02 22.58
C GLY A 149 2.38 33.36 22.17
N THR A 150 1.59 34.29 21.61
CA THR A 150 2.04 35.63 21.21
C THR A 150 2.38 36.46 22.44
N SER A 151 3.65 36.86 22.60
CA SER A 151 4.13 37.54 23.81
C SER A 151 3.95 39.05 23.77
N ASN A 152 3.95 39.65 22.58
CA ASN A 152 4.00 41.10 22.38
C ASN A 152 2.64 41.75 22.08
N TYR A 153 1.61 40.97 21.77
CA TYR A 153 0.24 41.43 21.51
C TYR A 153 -0.76 40.70 22.40
N THR A 154 -1.80 41.41 22.82
CA THR A 154 -3.04 40.80 23.34
C THR A 154 -4.02 40.66 22.19
N LEU A 155 -4.45 39.43 21.92
CA LEU A 155 -5.36 39.14 20.81
C LEU A 155 -6.81 39.17 21.30
N GLU A 156 -7.62 40.00 20.66
CA GLU A 156 -9.06 40.04 20.89
C GLU A 156 -9.76 39.33 19.73
N ASN A 157 -10.43 38.20 20.01
CA ASN A 157 -11.06 37.37 18.99
C ASN A 157 -12.58 37.55 19.00
N ASN A 158 -13.16 37.82 17.83
CA ASN A 158 -14.62 37.86 17.69
C ASN A 158 -15.22 36.44 17.78
N TYR A 159 -16.12 36.23 18.74
CA TYR A 159 -16.77 34.94 18.97
C TYR A 159 -17.46 34.36 17.71
N LYS A 160 -17.99 35.21 16.83
CA LYS A 160 -18.64 34.76 15.57
C LYS A 160 -17.65 34.07 14.64
N ASN A 161 -16.45 34.64 14.50
CA ASN A 161 -15.41 34.09 13.64
C ASN A 161 -14.77 32.85 14.28
N VAL A 162 -14.69 32.81 15.61
CA VAL A 162 -14.24 31.61 16.33
C VAL A 162 -15.16 30.42 16.08
N ILE A 163 -16.47 30.62 16.23
CA ILE A 163 -17.48 29.57 16.00
C ILE A 163 -17.51 29.17 14.51
N GLY A 164 -17.45 30.15 13.60
CA GLY A 164 -17.41 29.89 12.15
C GLY A 164 -16.17 29.08 11.73
N ALA A 165 -14.99 29.47 12.21
CA ALA A 165 -13.75 28.76 11.95
C ALA A 165 -13.78 27.32 12.49
N ALA A 166 -14.29 27.13 13.71
CA ALA A 166 -14.46 25.80 14.30
C ALA A 166 -15.43 24.93 13.49
N ALA A 167 -16.56 25.49 13.06
CA ALA A 167 -17.56 24.78 12.26
C ALA A 167 -16.99 24.33 10.91
N ILE A 168 -16.25 25.20 10.20
CA ILE A 168 -15.58 24.87 8.94
C ILE A 168 -14.60 23.71 9.14
N ALA A 169 -13.72 23.81 10.15
CA ALA A 169 -12.72 22.78 10.42
C ALA A 169 -13.34 21.41 10.74
N VAL A 170 -14.39 21.39 11.58
CA VAL A 170 -15.08 20.14 11.96
C VAL A 170 -15.79 19.53 10.76
N PHE A 171 -16.53 20.35 10.00
CA PHE A 171 -17.27 19.87 8.84
C PHE A 171 -16.34 19.30 7.77
N ASP A 172 -15.29 20.05 7.40
CA ASP A 172 -14.35 19.62 6.36
C ASP A 172 -13.54 18.38 6.79
N CYS A 173 -13.10 18.30 8.06
CA CYS A 173 -12.43 17.10 8.57
C CYS A 173 -13.35 15.88 8.55
N TRP A 174 -14.58 16.03 9.05
CA TRP A 174 -15.56 14.94 9.04
C TRP A 174 -15.87 14.49 7.62
N PHE A 175 -16.09 15.43 6.69
CA PHE A 175 -16.37 15.15 5.30
C PHE A 175 -15.18 14.46 4.61
N ALA A 176 -13.96 14.97 4.79
CA ALA A 176 -12.74 14.40 4.24
C ALA A 176 -12.48 12.98 4.75
N PHE A 177 -12.59 12.73 6.06
CA PHE A 177 -12.42 11.39 6.61
C PHE A 177 -13.53 10.44 6.18
N THR A 178 -14.77 10.93 6.07
CA THR A 178 -15.87 10.13 5.55
C THR A 178 -15.58 9.70 4.11
N ILE A 179 -15.16 10.61 3.23
CA ILE A 179 -14.72 10.27 1.87
C ILE A 179 -13.56 9.28 1.88
N PHE A 180 -12.52 9.56 2.66
CA PHE A 180 -11.30 8.73 2.72
C PHE A 180 -11.60 7.29 3.14
N PHE A 181 -12.34 7.11 4.24
CA PHE A 181 -12.62 5.77 4.80
C PHE A 181 -13.75 5.05 4.07
N HIS A 182 -14.81 5.75 3.62
CA HIS A 182 -15.90 5.15 2.86
C HIS A 182 -15.44 4.70 1.45
N GLN A 183 -14.59 5.50 0.79
CA GLN A 183 -14.14 5.22 -0.58
C GLN A 183 -12.78 4.50 -0.65
N ARG A 184 -12.23 4.10 0.51
CA ARG A 184 -10.95 3.38 0.63
C ARG A 184 -10.93 2.10 -0.22
N GLU A 185 -12.05 1.41 -0.35
CA GLU A 185 -12.15 0.15 -1.12
C GLU A 185 -12.54 0.36 -2.58
N HIS A 186 -13.19 1.48 -2.90
CA HIS A 186 -13.85 1.69 -4.19
C HIS A 186 -13.14 2.65 -5.17
N TRP A 187 -12.31 3.61 -4.76
CA TRP A 187 -11.73 4.55 -5.75
C TRP A 187 -10.37 5.16 -5.37
N ILE A 188 -9.86 4.88 -4.18
CA ILE A 188 -8.64 5.52 -3.67
C ILE A 188 -7.35 5.04 -4.34
N ASN A 189 -7.38 4.08 -5.27
CA ASN A 189 -6.17 3.67 -6.03
C ASN A 189 -5.74 4.69 -7.10
N TYR A 190 -6.60 5.66 -7.41
CA TYR A 190 -6.28 6.77 -8.30
C TYR A 190 -5.65 7.93 -7.53
N TRP A 191 -4.45 8.32 -7.93
CA TRP A 191 -3.66 9.39 -7.30
C TRP A 191 -4.42 10.72 -7.15
N TRP A 192 -5.20 11.12 -8.17
CA TRP A 192 -5.92 12.39 -8.20
C TRP A 192 -7.01 12.49 -7.13
N ARG A 193 -7.63 11.38 -6.75
CA ARG A 193 -8.65 11.35 -5.68
C ARG A 193 -8.01 11.48 -4.30
N ARG A 194 -6.81 10.94 -4.11
CA ARG A 194 -6.03 11.15 -2.89
C ARG A 194 -5.63 12.60 -2.76
N PHE A 195 -5.15 13.17 -3.86
CA PHE A 195 -4.85 14.59 -3.95
C PHE A 195 -6.06 15.47 -3.61
N LEU A 196 -7.25 15.14 -4.14
CA LEU A 196 -8.49 15.86 -3.79
C LEU A 196 -8.83 15.77 -2.29
N CYS A 197 -8.66 14.60 -1.68
CA CYS A 197 -8.87 14.44 -0.24
C CYS A 197 -7.85 15.25 0.59
N ALA A 198 -6.59 15.27 0.16
CA ALA A 198 -5.55 16.07 0.79
C ALA A 198 -5.82 17.58 0.64
N ALA A 199 -6.29 18.00 -0.54
CA ALA A 199 -6.67 19.38 -0.82
C ALA A 199 -7.85 19.85 0.05
N LEU A 200 -8.83 18.98 0.30
CA LEU A 200 -9.93 19.26 1.21
C LEU A 200 -9.45 19.39 2.67
N LEU A 201 -8.56 18.51 3.13
CA LEU A 201 -7.96 18.62 4.46
C LEU A 201 -7.10 19.90 4.61
N ALA A 202 -6.33 20.26 3.59
CA ALA A 202 -5.56 21.51 3.57
C ALA A 202 -6.46 22.75 3.54
N ALA A 203 -7.60 22.66 2.85
CA ALA A 203 -8.64 23.69 2.87
C ALA A 203 -9.29 23.81 4.27
N ALA A 204 -9.51 22.69 4.97
CA ALA A 204 -10.01 22.71 6.35
C ALA A 204 -9.07 23.51 7.28
N VAL A 205 -7.77 23.22 7.22
CA VAL A 205 -6.76 23.91 8.03
C VAL A 205 -6.66 25.39 7.65
N SER A 206 -6.54 25.67 6.35
CA SER A 206 -6.30 27.02 5.86
C SER A 206 -7.54 27.91 5.97
N GLY A 207 -8.70 27.39 5.62
CA GLY A 207 -9.99 28.08 5.73
C GLY A 207 -10.32 28.44 7.17
N MET A 208 -10.09 27.51 8.11
CA MET A 208 -10.21 27.80 9.54
C MET A 208 -9.23 28.91 9.96
N HIS A 209 -7.95 28.78 9.62
CA HIS A 209 -6.92 29.74 10.01
C HIS A 209 -7.27 31.16 9.55
N TRP A 210 -7.57 31.37 8.26
CA TRP A 210 -7.86 32.71 7.75
C TRP A 210 -9.18 33.28 8.27
N THR A 211 -10.20 32.44 8.46
CA THR A 211 -11.47 32.87 9.06
C THR A 211 -11.26 33.35 10.50
N ALA A 212 -10.45 32.64 11.27
CA ALA A 212 -10.09 33.03 12.63
C ALA A 212 -9.26 34.33 12.63
N THR A 213 -8.22 34.42 11.79
CA THR A 213 -7.32 35.58 11.69
C THR A 213 -8.05 36.87 11.31
N VAL A 214 -9.00 36.83 10.37
CA VAL A 214 -9.82 38.00 10.01
C VAL A 214 -10.68 38.48 11.20
N GLY A 215 -11.00 37.59 12.14
CA GLY A 215 -11.71 37.91 13.38
C GLY A 215 -10.83 38.36 14.54
N THR A 216 -9.53 38.48 14.34
CA THR A 216 -8.56 38.79 15.39
C THR A 216 -8.10 40.24 15.29
N SER A 217 -8.24 40.96 16.40
CA SER A 217 -7.69 42.30 16.58
C SER A 217 -6.41 42.22 17.41
N TYR A 218 -5.38 42.95 16.98
CA TYR A 218 -4.05 42.95 17.60
C TYR A 218 -3.84 44.22 18.41
N ARG A 219 -3.86 44.09 19.74
CA ARG A 219 -3.60 45.20 20.65
C ARG A 219 -2.18 45.11 21.20
N LEU A 220 -1.37 46.15 20.97
CA LEU A 220 0.06 46.14 21.28
C LEU A 220 0.28 46.12 22.80
N ARG A 221 1.02 45.12 23.31
CA ARG A 221 1.36 45.01 24.73
C ARG A 221 2.79 45.42 25.02
N THR A 222 3.73 45.08 24.14
CA THR A 222 5.16 45.35 24.33
C THR A 222 5.87 45.45 22.98
N LEU A 223 6.79 46.40 22.84
CA LEU A 223 7.65 46.49 21.65
C LEU A 223 8.77 45.44 21.75
N ASN A 224 9.06 44.75 20.65
CA ASN A 224 10.17 43.79 20.63
C ASN A 224 11.51 44.54 20.69
N GLY A 225 12.45 44.07 21.50
CA GLY A 225 13.80 44.62 21.61
C GLY A 225 14.72 44.34 20.43
N GLY A 226 14.21 44.35 19.19
CA GLY A 226 14.99 44.10 17.97
C GLY A 226 15.40 42.65 17.70
N SER A 227 15.11 41.70 18.59
CA SER A 227 15.44 40.28 18.38
C SER A 227 14.36 39.55 17.57
N SER A 228 14.47 39.61 16.24
CA SER A 228 13.65 38.84 15.28
C SER A 228 13.86 37.32 15.32
N GLN A 229 14.55 36.81 16.35
CA GLN A 229 15.12 35.46 16.39
C GLN A 229 14.05 34.36 16.50
N GLY A 230 13.06 34.50 17.39
CA GLY A 230 12.02 33.48 17.58
C GLY A 230 11.11 33.28 16.36
N GLN A 231 10.86 34.36 15.61
CA GLN A 231 10.06 34.34 14.40
C GLN A 231 10.75 33.64 13.22
N ASN A 232 12.06 33.84 13.09
CA ASN A 232 12.86 33.22 12.04
C ASN A 232 13.05 31.71 12.32
N VAL A 233 13.19 31.32 13.60
CA VAL A 233 13.31 29.91 14.00
C VAL A 233 12.07 29.10 13.61
N ASN A 234 10.85 29.61 13.86
CA ASN A 234 9.62 28.87 13.53
C ASN A 234 9.47 28.66 12.01
N VAL A 235 9.84 29.65 11.19
CA VAL A 235 9.79 29.53 9.71
C VAL A 235 10.88 28.59 9.21
N VAL A 236 12.09 28.69 9.73
CA VAL A 236 13.18 27.77 9.38
C VAL A 236 12.77 26.34 9.73
N LEU A 237 12.23 26.10 10.93
CA LEU A 237 11.74 24.78 11.34
C LEU A 237 10.61 24.29 10.44
N ALA A 238 9.63 25.14 10.13
CA ALA A 238 8.55 24.81 9.20
C ALA A 238 9.06 24.46 7.79
N SER A 239 10.06 25.19 7.29
CA SER A 239 10.67 24.94 5.99
C SER A 239 11.41 23.59 5.96
N VAL A 240 12.16 23.27 7.02
CA VAL A 240 12.87 21.98 7.15
C VAL A 240 11.87 20.82 7.20
N LEU A 241 10.81 20.95 8.01
CA LEU A 241 9.77 19.91 8.12
C LEU A 241 9.01 19.71 6.80
N CYS A 242 8.71 20.80 6.09
CA CYS A 242 8.09 20.75 4.77
C CYS A 242 9.00 20.05 3.74
N MET A 243 10.30 20.36 3.74
CA MET A 243 11.29 19.70 2.88
C MET A 243 11.39 18.19 3.16
N ILE A 244 11.41 17.80 4.44
CA ILE A 244 11.41 16.38 4.84
C ILE A 244 10.13 15.68 4.35
N ALA A 245 8.96 16.31 4.54
CA ALA A 245 7.68 15.74 4.08
C ALA A 245 7.62 15.59 2.55
N LEU A 246 8.13 16.58 1.82
CA LEU A 246 8.20 16.56 0.35
C LEU A 246 9.13 15.44 -0.14
N LEU A 247 10.33 15.32 0.43
CA LEU A 247 11.28 14.26 0.10
C LEU A 247 10.71 12.88 0.43
N GLY A 248 10.03 12.75 1.58
CA GLY A 248 9.32 11.53 1.97
C GLY A 248 8.23 11.15 0.97
N SER A 249 7.42 12.10 0.53
CA SER A 249 6.38 11.88 -0.47
C SER A 249 6.94 11.46 -1.84
N ILE A 250 8.04 12.09 -2.29
CA ILE A 250 8.73 11.71 -3.53
C ILE A 250 9.31 10.28 -3.41
N ALA A 251 9.96 9.96 -2.30
CA ALA A 251 10.49 8.62 -2.06
C ALA A 251 9.38 7.56 -2.05
N LEU A 252 8.24 7.85 -1.41
CA LEU A 252 7.07 6.98 -1.43
C LEU A 252 6.51 6.81 -2.83
N PHE A 253 6.42 7.89 -3.62
CA PHE A 253 5.95 7.84 -5.01
C PHE A 253 6.88 6.98 -5.88
N TYR A 254 8.19 7.20 -5.79
CA TYR A 254 9.20 6.42 -6.51
C TYR A 254 9.15 4.95 -6.11
N TRP A 255 9.07 4.64 -4.81
CA TRP A 255 8.91 3.29 -4.31
C TRP A 255 7.66 2.63 -4.89
N THR A 256 6.51 3.32 -4.93
CA THR A 256 5.30 2.75 -5.56
C THR A 256 5.46 2.51 -7.03
N ASN A 257 6.12 3.38 -7.77
CA ASN A 257 6.32 3.18 -9.20
C ASN A 257 7.22 1.98 -9.47
N ILE A 258 8.29 1.82 -8.70
CA ILE A 258 9.13 0.62 -8.77
C ILE A 258 8.31 -0.62 -8.40
N HIS A 259 7.57 -0.58 -7.29
CA HIS A 259 6.79 -1.72 -6.83
C HIS A 259 5.74 -2.13 -7.87
N ARG A 260 4.97 -1.17 -8.42
CA ARG A 260 4.02 -1.41 -9.50
C ARG A 260 4.68 -1.99 -10.75
N ARG A 261 5.86 -1.49 -11.13
CA ARG A 261 6.63 -2.03 -12.27
C ARG A 261 7.08 -3.47 -11.99
N ARG A 262 7.55 -3.78 -10.78
CA ARG A 262 7.91 -5.15 -10.37
C ARG A 262 6.71 -6.09 -10.44
N LEU A 263 5.55 -5.65 -9.96
CA LEU A 263 4.30 -6.41 -10.03
C LEU A 263 3.82 -6.62 -11.47
N ALA A 264 3.93 -5.60 -12.33
CA ALA A 264 3.59 -5.73 -13.75
C ALA A 264 4.53 -6.70 -14.48
N LYS A 265 5.81 -6.74 -14.11
CA LYS A 265 6.77 -7.72 -14.66
C LYS A 265 6.40 -9.17 -14.30
N ARG A 266 5.75 -9.41 -13.15
CA ARG A 266 5.32 -10.77 -12.74
C ARG A 266 4.31 -11.39 -13.71
N ALA A 267 3.53 -10.61 -14.45
CA ALA A 267 2.59 -11.14 -15.44
C ALA A 267 3.28 -11.86 -16.62
N HIS A 268 4.58 -11.60 -16.84
CA HIS A 268 5.40 -12.23 -17.87
C HIS A 268 6.34 -13.31 -17.30
N GLN A 269 6.12 -13.75 -16.05
CA GLN A 269 6.97 -14.75 -15.38
C GLN A 269 6.16 -16.02 -15.10
N VAL A 270 6.84 -17.10 -14.75
CA VAL A 270 6.17 -18.28 -14.19
C VAL A 270 6.03 -18.07 -12.69
N VAL A 271 4.80 -18.02 -12.20
CA VAL A 271 4.49 -17.64 -10.81
C VAL A 271 3.67 -18.72 -10.13
N LEU A 272 4.04 -19.07 -8.90
CA LEU A 272 3.24 -19.89 -8.00
C LEU A 272 2.34 -18.99 -7.15
N ALA A 273 1.03 -19.21 -7.16
CA ALA A 273 0.07 -18.41 -6.39
C ALA A 273 -0.75 -19.26 -5.44
N ALA A 274 -0.92 -18.80 -4.20
CA ALA A 274 -1.78 -19.43 -3.21
C ALA A 274 -3.22 -18.93 -3.37
N LEU A 275 -4.11 -19.84 -3.73
CA LEU A 275 -5.55 -19.61 -3.73
C LEU A 275 -6.15 -20.22 -2.45
N ILE A 276 -6.18 -19.41 -1.40
CA ILE A 276 -6.77 -19.78 -0.11
C ILE A 276 -8.22 -19.31 -0.06
N ARG A 277 -9.14 -20.19 0.35
CA ARG A 277 -10.56 -19.88 0.52
C ARG A 277 -11.03 -20.03 1.95
N ASP A 278 -11.86 -19.08 2.36
CA ASP A 278 -12.61 -19.09 3.62
C ASP A 278 -13.86 -19.98 3.50
N GLU A 279 -14.47 -20.34 4.63
CA GLU A 279 -15.71 -21.14 4.73
C GLU A 279 -16.87 -20.52 3.92
N HIS A 280 -16.86 -19.19 3.78
CA HIS A 280 -17.85 -18.44 2.99
C HIS A 280 -17.52 -18.36 1.49
N GLY A 281 -16.49 -19.07 1.00
CA GLY A 281 -16.09 -19.07 -0.41
C GLY A 281 -15.38 -17.80 -0.89
N LYS A 282 -14.97 -16.92 0.03
CA LYS A 282 -14.14 -15.75 -0.27
C LYS A 282 -12.70 -16.17 -0.50
N ILE A 283 -12.00 -15.50 -1.40
CA ILE A 283 -10.59 -15.78 -1.70
C ILE A 283 -9.65 -14.83 -0.95
N LEU A 284 -8.51 -15.35 -0.53
CA LEU A 284 -7.43 -14.55 0.05
C LEU A 284 -6.76 -13.71 -1.03
N VAL A 285 -6.69 -12.40 -0.78
CA VAL A 285 -5.99 -11.45 -1.63
C VAL A 285 -5.07 -10.56 -0.78
N THR A 286 -3.97 -10.16 -1.41
CA THR A 286 -3.11 -9.08 -0.96
C THR A 286 -3.86 -7.74 -1.00
N GLN A 287 -3.32 -6.70 -0.37
CA GLN A 287 -3.86 -5.32 -0.45
C GLN A 287 -3.97 -4.80 -1.90
N GLU A 288 -3.26 -5.46 -2.81
CA GLU A 288 -3.20 -5.18 -4.22
C GLU A 288 -4.33 -5.80 -5.04
N GLY A 289 -5.15 -6.68 -4.44
CA GLY A 289 -6.20 -7.44 -5.12
C GLY A 289 -5.70 -8.64 -5.91
N LEU A 290 -4.46 -9.10 -5.67
CA LEU A 290 -3.89 -10.32 -6.25
C LEU A 290 -3.76 -11.43 -5.20
N PRO A 291 -3.84 -12.71 -5.57
CA PRO A 291 -3.50 -13.79 -4.65
C PRO A 291 -2.03 -13.67 -4.23
N PRO A 292 -1.68 -14.07 -3.00
CA PRO A 292 -0.29 -14.19 -2.57
C PRO A 292 0.47 -15.08 -3.55
N CYS A 293 1.63 -14.64 -4.02
CA CYS A 293 2.34 -15.34 -5.07
C CYS A 293 3.85 -15.10 -5.07
N GLN A 294 4.59 -16.11 -5.52
CA GLN A 294 6.04 -16.12 -5.61
C GLN A 294 6.50 -16.53 -7.02
N THR A 295 7.52 -15.84 -7.54
CA THR A 295 8.08 -16.14 -8.86
C THR A 295 8.90 -17.42 -8.80
N ILE A 296 8.63 -18.36 -9.71
CA ILE A 296 9.41 -19.59 -9.89
C ILE A 296 10.62 -19.28 -10.78
N THR A 297 10.39 -18.72 -11.97
CA THR A 297 11.45 -18.32 -12.90
C THR A 297 11.10 -17.04 -13.65
N THR A 298 12.11 -16.24 -13.92
CA THR A 298 12.03 -14.99 -14.70
C THR A 298 12.18 -15.23 -16.20
N GLU A 299 12.90 -16.29 -16.58
CA GLU A 299 13.06 -16.74 -17.96
C GLU A 299 11.92 -17.70 -18.29
N PHE A 300 10.92 -17.22 -19.02
CA PHE A 300 9.93 -18.11 -19.62
C PHE A 300 10.57 -18.80 -20.83
N TYR A 301 11.05 -20.04 -20.63
CA TYR A 301 11.62 -20.89 -21.67
C TYR A 301 10.53 -21.30 -22.68
N GLN A 302 10.18 -20.42 -23.62
CA GLN A 302 9.38 -20.78 -24.78
C GLN A 302 10.26 -20.77 -26.02
N HIS A 303 11.21 -21.72 -26.08
CA HIS A 303 12.12 -21.85 -27.23
C HIS A 303 11.47 -22.53 -28.44
N SER A 304 10.30 -23.15 -28.31
CA SER A 304 9.57 -23.71 -29.44
C SER A 304 8.07 -23.80 -29.17
N PHE A 305 7.25 -23.70 -30.21
CA PHE A 305 5.78 -23.69 -30.16
C PHE A 305 5.14 -24.93 -29.49
N SER A 306 5.94 -25.92 -29.08
CA SER A 306 5.52 -27.16 -28.43
C SER A 306 5.89 -27.29 -26.95
N ASP A 307 6.63 -26.32 -26.36
CA ASP A 307 7.24 -26.45 -25.03
C ASP A 307 6.53 -25.58 -23.96
N SER A 308 5.23 -25.35 -24.12
CA SER A 308 4.41 -24.72 -23.08
C SER A 308 4.20 -25.70 -21.93
N LEU A 309 4.42 -25.26 -20.69
CA LEU A 309 4.13 -26.03 -19.49
C LEU A 309 2.61 -26.20 -19.38
N ASP A 310 2.11 -27.26 -20.00
CA ASP A 310 0.70 -27.63 -20.09
C ASP A 310 0.45 -28.87 -19.22
N THR A 311 -0.81 -29.25 -19.06
CA THR A 311 -1.29 -30.41 -18.29
C THR A 311 -0.66 -31.74 -18.70
N SER A 312 -0.17 -31.84 -19.94
CA SER A 312 0.53 -33.02 -20.48
C SER A 312 2.04 -33.04 -20.19
N HIS A 313 2.59 -31.97 -19.61
CA HIS A 313 4.04 -31.84 -19.44
C HIS A 313 4.54 -32.69 -18.25
N PRO A 314 5.62 -33.49 -18.41
CA PRO A 314 6.10 -34.39 -17.36
C PRO A 314 6.56 -33.65 -16.08
N VAL A 315 7.07 -32.42 -16.22
CA VAL A 315 7.43 -31.59 -15.06
C VAL A 315 6.19 -31.14 -14.30
N PHE A 316 5.08 -30.84 -14.98
CA PHE A 316 3.82 -30.48 -14.33
C PHE A 316 3.26 -31.64 -13.52
N HIS A 317 3.24 -32.86 -14.09
CA HIS A 317 2.85 -34.07 -13.36
C HIS A 317 3.73 -34.32 -12.13
N TRP A 318 5.05 -34.07 -12.24
CA TRP A 318 5.95 -34.15 -11.10
C TRP A 318 5.60 -33.10 -10.04
N MET A 319 5.39 -31.84 -10.42
CA MET A 319 5.00 -30.76 -9.49
C MET A 319 3.70 -31.08 -8.76
N TYR A 320 2.70 -31.61 -9.48
CA TYR A 320 1.44 -32.04 -8.90
C TYR A 320 1.66 -33.13 -7.84
N ARG A 321 2.45 -34.17 -8.15
CA ARG A 321 2.79 -35.24 -7.19
C ARG A 321 3.52 -34.71 -5.95
N VAL A 322 4.45 -33.79 -6.15
CA VAL A 322 5.17 -33.11 -5.05
C VAL A 322 4.21 -32.33 -4.17
N SER A 323 3.26 -31.60 -4.77
CA SER A 323 2.29 -30.80 -4.02
C SER A 323 1.33 -31.63 -3.15
N CYS A 324 1.10 -32.90 -3.52
CA CYS A 324 0.33 -33.82 -2.70
C CYS A 324 1.12 -34.35 -1.48
N ASN A 325 2.44 -34.25 -1.47
CA ASN A 325 3.29 -34.73 -0.38
C ASN A 325 4.52 -33.84 -0.18
N TRP A 326 4.27 -32.61 0.30
CA TRP A 326 5.33 -31.66 0.64
C TRP A 326 6.29 -32.16 1.70
N GLY A 327 5.82 -33.00 2.64
CA GLY A 327 6.62 -33.52 3.74
C GLY A 327 7.84 -34.31 3.26
N ALA A 328 7.73 -35.03 2.14
CA ALA A 328 8.83 -35.81 1.59
C ALA A 328 9.97 -34.95 1.00
N ILE A 329 9.71 -33.69 0.67
CA ILE A 329 10.68 -32.81 0.00
C ILE A 329 11.17 -31.67 0.91
N ALA A 330 10.44 -31.36 1.97
CA ALA A 330 10.78 -30.28 2.91
C ALA A 330 12.25 -30.32 3.36
N ASP A 331 12.78 -31.50 3.69
CA ASP A 331 14.16 -31.68 4.16
C ASP A 331 15.22 -31.42 3.08
N LEU A 332 14.87 -31.53 1.79
CA LEU A 332 15.78 -31.30 0.67
C LEU A 332 15.83 -29.83 0.21
N ILE A 333 14.84 -29.02 0.59
CA ILE A 333 14.72 -27.62 0.14
C ILE A 333 15.93 -26.76 0.53
N PRO A 334 16.49 -26.87 1.74
CA PRO A 334 17.71 -26.11 2.09
C PRO A 334 18.88 -26.41 1.15
N THR A 335 19.06 -27.67 0.77
CA THR A 335 20.11 -28.09 -0.18
C THR A 335 19.84 -27.55 -1.58
N MET A 336 18.58 -27.60 -2.05
CA MET A 336 18.18 -27.01 -3.34
C MET A 336 18.40 -25.49 -3.37
N ARG A 337 18.10 -24.80 -2.27
CA ARG A 337 18.35 -23.36 -2.11
C ARG A 337 19.84 -23.05 -2.21
N ASN A 338 20.69 -23.79 -1.49
CA ASN A 338 22.15 -23.60 -1.54
C ASN A 338 22.70 -23.86 -2.95
N TYR A 339 22.19 -24.88 -3.64
CA TYR A 339 22.53 -25.14 -5.04
C TYR A 339 22.19 -23.95 -5.95
N LEU A 340 20.97 -23.42 -5.87
CA LEU A 340 20.55 -22.27 -6.68
C LEU A 340 21.34 -20.99 -6.36
N ILE A 341 21.73 -20.79 -5.09
CA ILE A 341 22.61 -19.68 -4.69
C ILE A 341 23.99 -19.85 -5.32
N SER A 342 24.59 -21.05 -5.24
CA SER A 342 25.90 -21.32 -5.86
C SER A 342 25.87 -21.22 -7.39
N ALA A 343 24.72 -21.46 -8.01
CA ALA A 343 24.50 -21.29 -9.44
C ALA A 343 24.24 -19.83 -9.85
N GLY A 344 24.12 -18.90 -8.90
CA GLY A 344 23.83 -17.48 -9.16
C GLY A 344 22.38 -17.18 -9.55
N LEU A 345 21.46 -18.12 -9.32
CA LEU A 345 20.05 -18.02 -9.72
C LEU A 345 19.13 -17.48 -8.60
N LEU A 346 19.66 -17.26 -7.39
CA LEU A 346 18.94 -16.76 -6.21
C LEU A 346 19.66 -15.59 -5.49
N GLY A 347 20.39 -14.73 -6.23
CA GLY A 347 21.19 -13.62 -5.69
C GLY A 347 20.77 -12.23 -6.17
N ASP A 348 21.08 -11.21 -5.35
CA ASP A 348 20.79 -9.78 -5.57
C ASP A 348 21.37 -9.27 -6.91
N ASP A 349 20.62 -8.39 -7.59
CA ASP A 349 20.69 -7.89 -8.99
C ASP A 349 22.04 -7.29 -9.50
N SER A 350 23.20 -7.68 -8.98
CA SER A 350 24.51 -7.05 -9.29
C SER A 350 25.59 -7.95 -9.90
N ILE A 351 25.37 -9.27 -10.02
CA ILE A 351 26.40 -10.20 -10.56
C ILE A 351 25.77 -11.27 -11.49
N SER A 352 24.94 -10.87 -12.45
CA SER A 352 24.25 -11.84 -13.35
C SER A 352 24.92 -12.02 -14.72
N THR A 353 26.12 -11.50 -14.98
CA THR A 353 26.75 -11.58 -16.32
C THR A 353 28.10 -12.29 -16.39
N ALA A 354 28.63 -12.85 -15.30
CA ALA A 354 30.03 -13.32 -15.29
C ALA A 354 30.26 -14.85 -15.32
N PHE A 355 29.23 -15.71 -15.20
CA PHE A 355 29.49 -17.16 -15.06
C PHE A 355 28.83 -18.08 -16.11
N VAL A 356 27.90 -17.59 -16.93
CA VAL A 356 27.24 -18.45 -17.94
C VAL A 356 28.09 -18.61 -19.22
N ASP A 357 29.10 -17.76 -19.44
CA ASP A 357 29.87 -17.75 -20.69
C ASP A 357 31.10 -18.70 -20.72
N ARG A 358 31.20 -19.67 -19.79
CA ARG A 358 32.38 -20.57 -19.72
C ARG A 358 32.14 -22.04 -20.05
N GLN A 359 30.99 -22.40 -20.62
CA GLN A 359 30.75 -23.75 -21.15
C GLN A 359 29.96 -23.73 -22.48
N SER A 360 30.44 -22.95 -23.45
CA SER A 360 30.12 -23.20 -24.86
C SER A 360 31.10 -24.25 -25.40
N GLY A 361 30.75 -25.52 -25.21
CA GLY A 361 31.45 -26.66 -25.77
C GLY A 361 30.58 -27.92 -25.75
N SER A 362 30.00 -28.24 -26.90
CA SER A 362 29.42 -29.53 -27.32
C SER A 362 28.24 -30.15 -26.54
N ASP A 363 27.36 -30.78 -27.32
CA ASP A 363 26.39 -31.83 -26.98
C ASP A 363 24.98 -31.46 -26.48
N GLY A 364 24.00 -31.95 -27.25
CA GLY A 364 22.55 -31.75 -27.15
C GLY A 364 21.86 -32.37 -25.92
N SER A 365 22.37 -32.10 -24.71
CA SER A 365 21.77 -32.50 -23.44
C SER A 365 21.23 -31.34 -22.59
N LYS A 366 21.15 -30.12 -23.14
CA LYS A 366 20.77 -28.90 -22.40
C LYS A 366 19.35 -28.95 -21.81
N SER A 367 18.38 -29.49 -22.55
CA SER A 367 16.96 -29.54 -22.11
C SER A 367 16.73 -30.31 -20.80
N GLY A 368 17.53 -31.34 -20.51
CA GLY A 368 17.38 -32.13 -19.26
C GLY A 368 17.91 -31.42 -18.02
N LYS A 369 18.94 -30.57 -18.15
CA LYS A 369 19.51 -29.79 -17.04
C LYS A 369 18.60 -28.62 -16.66
N ASP A 370 17.94 -27.99 -17.63
CA ASP A 370 17.10 -26.80 -17.41
C ASP A 370 15.86 -27.12 -16.53
N TRP A 371 15.23 -28.28 -16.74
CA TRP A 371 14.07 -28.68 -15.92
C TRP A 371 14.43 -29.07 -14.48
N SER A 372 15.66 -29.55 -14.23
CA SER A 372 16.11 -29.85 -12.87
C SER A 372 16.26 -28.59 -12.01
N ILE A 373 16.74 -27.51 -12.64
CA ILE A 373 16.84 -26.18 -12.04
C ILE A 373 15.44 -25.63 -11.77
N PHE A 374 14.53 -25.75 -12.74
CA PHE A 374 13.14 -25.32 -12.58
C PHE A 374 12.42 -26.05 -11.43
N ARG A 375 12.63 -27.36 -11.29
CA ARG A 375 12.09 -28.16 -10.16
C ARG A 375 12.58 -27.65 -8.81
N ALA A 376 13.88 -27.33 -8.70
CA ALA A 376 14.45 -26.75 -7.49
C ALA A 376 13.87 -25.35 -7.21
N GLN A 377 13.76 -24.51 -8.24
CA GLN A 377 13.15 -23.18 -8.14
C GLN A 377 11.69 -23.26 -7.66
N PHE A 378 10.92 -24.20 -8.17
CA PHE A 378 9.54 -24.43 -7.73
C PHE A 378 9.45 -24.78 -6.24
N CYS A 379 10.28 -25.71 -5.75
CA CYS A 379 10.29 -26.09 -4.33
C CYS A 379 10.70 -24.92 -3.41
N VAL A 380 11.71 -24.15 -3.81
CA VAL A 380 12.14 -22.97 -3.03
C VAL A 380 11.07 -21.89 -3.05
N ALA A 381 10.44 -21.62 -4.20
CA ALA A 381 9.33 -20.67 -4.31
C ALA A 381 8.11 -21.10 -3.48
N ALA A 382 7.81 -22.40 -3.41
CA ALA A 382 6.75 -22.93 -2.55
C ALA A 382 7.06 -22.71 -1.06
N GLN A 383 8.31 -22.94 -0.64
CA GLN A 383 8.73 -22.67 0.74
C GLN A 383 8.68 -21.18 1.09
N GLU A 384 9.09 -20.30 0.17
CA GLU A 384 9.00 -18.86 0.38
C GLU A 384 7.55 -18.38 0.46
N LEU A 385 6.67 -18.91 -0.40
CA LEU A 385 5.24 -18.64 -0.33
C LEU A 385 4.61 -19.12 0.97
N ALA A 386 5.03 -20.28 1.49
CA ALA A 386 4.59 -20.77 2.80
C ALA A 386 5.06 -19.85 3.93
N ASN A 387 6.33 -19.40 3.89
CA ASN A 387 6.88 -18.46 4.87
C ASN A 387 6.15 -17.11 4.84
N ASP A 388 5.82 -16.59 3.65
CA ASP A 388 5.07 -15.34 3.47
C ASP A 388 3.64 -15.40 4.05
N LEU A 389 3.07 -16.60 4.12
CA LEU A 389 1.74 -16.87 4.70
C LEU A 389 1.80 -17.29 6.17
N ASP A 390 3.00 -17.36 6.77
CA ASP A 390 3.24 -17.91 8.12
C ASP A 390 2.70 -19.35 8.27
N LEU A 391 2.89 -20.16 7.23
CA LEU A 391 2.44 -21.56 7.16
C LEU A 391 3.64 -22.50 7.10
N ARG A 392 3.44 -23.73 7.60
CA ARG A 392 4.34 -24.84 7.26
C ARG A 392 4.11 -25.23 5.80
N LEU A 393 5.16 -25.61 5.08
CA LEU A 393 5.05 -26.02 3.67
C LEU A 393 4.03 -27.15 3.46
N GLN A 394 3.91 -28.07 4.43
CA GLN A 394 2.94 -29.16 4.43
C GLN A 394 1.49 -28.68 4.35
N ASP A 395 1.23 -27.50 4.90
CA ASP A 395 -0.10 -26.90 4.97
C ASP A 395 -0.32 -25.90 3.81
N LEU A 396 0.58 -25.82 2.82
CA LEU A 396 0.43 -24.85 1.71
C LEU A 396 -0.75 -25.19 0.78
N GLY A 397 -1.10 -26.47 0.67
CA GLY A 397 -2.19 -26.98 -0.19
C GLY A 397 -1.68 -27.78 -1.39
N VAL A 398 -2.58 -28.09 -2.32
CA VAL A 398 -2.30 -28.94 -3.49
C VAL A 398 -2.34 -28.11 -4.77
N LEU A 399 -1.48 -28.44 -5.74
CA LEU A 399 -1.43 -27.76 -7.04
C LEU A 399 -2.75 -27.96 -7.80
N HIS A 400 -3.25 -26.91 -8.43
CA HIS A 400 -4.38 -27.01 -9.36
C HIS A 400 -3.96 -27.71 -10.65
N THR A 401 -4.92 -28.40 -11.28
CA THR A 401 -4.70 -29.27 -12.44
C THR A 401 -4.42 -28.52 -13.73
N GLU A 402 -4.73 -27.22 -13.82
CA GLU A 402 -4.55 -26.42 -15.03
C GLU A 402 -3.71 -25.16 -14.75
N PRO A 403 -2.54 -25.00 -15.40
CA PRO A 403 -1.81 -23.74 -15.36
C PRO A 403 -2.54 -22.69 -16.20
N MET A 404 -2.58 -21.45 -15.73
CA MET A 404 -3.28 -20.36 -16.42
C MET A 404 -2.25 -19.46 -17.12
N ILE A 405 -2.46 -19.18 -18.41
CA ILE A 405 -1.59 -18.29 -19.19
C ILE A 405 -1.83 -16.83 -18.77
N THR A 406 -0.77 -16.09 -18.51
CA THR A 406 -0.78 -14.66 -18.14
C THR A 406 -0.05 -13.82 -19.19
N GLY A 407 -0.22 -12.51 -19.14
CA GLY A 407 0.47 -11.61 -20.07
C GLY A 407 -0.09 -11.64 -21.49
N VAL A 408 -1.40 -11.93 -21.63
CA VAL A 408 -2.07 -11.97 -22.93
C VAL A 408 -2.43 -10.55 -23.36
N ASP A 409 -2.07 -10.16 -24.58
CA ASP A 409 -2.51 -8.89 -25.14
C ASP A 409 -4.00 -8.95 -25.49
N ILE A 410 -4.82 -8.42 -24.57
CA ILE A 410 -6.29 -8.49 -24.64
C ILE A 410 -6.82 -7.75 -25.89
N SER A 411 -6.10 -6.72 -26.37
CA SER A 411 -6.50 -5.92 -27.55
C SER A 411 -6.45 -6.73 -28.85
N ASN A 412 -5.38 -7.51 -29.05
CA ASN A 412 -5.23 -8.39 -30.21
C ASN A 412 -6.13 -9.64 -30.14
N SER A 413 -6.49 -10.06 -28.93
CA SER A 413 -7.31 -11.26 -28.70
C SER A 413 -8.78 -11.05 -29.09
N TYR A 414 -9.33 -9.85 -28.89
CA TYR A 414 -10.69 -9.48 -29.32
C TYR A 414 -10.85 -9.51 -30.85
N MET A 415 -9.84 -9.07 -31.59
CA MET A 415 -9.86 -9.14 -33.07
C MET A 415 -9.80 -10.58 -33.57
N ARG A 416 -9.06 -11.47 -32.89
CA ARG A 416 -8.99 -12.90 -33.25
C ARG A 416 -10.26 -13.69 -32.91
N SER A 417 -11.01 -13.32 -31.88
CA SER A 417 -12.26 -14.00 -31.54
C SER A 417 -13.42 -13.65 -32.48
N ILE A 418 -13.36 -12.53 -33.19
CA ILE A 418 -14.36 -12.17 -34.22
C ILE A 418 -14.17 -13.03 -35.48
N THR A 419 -12.94 -13.47 -35.77
CA THR A 419 -12.62 -14.33 -36.93
C THR A 419 -12.70 -15.83 -36.64
N GLY A 420 -12.78 -16.23 -35.37
CA GLY A 420 -12.81 -17.64 -34.94
C GLY A 420 -14.18 -18.04 -34.43
N SER A 421 -14.97 -18.69 -35.29
CA SER A 421 -16.27 -19.29 -34.95
C SER A 421 -16.20 -20.13 -33.67
N SER A 422 -17.18 -19.92 -32.79
CA SER A 422 -17.46 -20.67 -31.57
C SER A 422 -17.49 -22.19 -31.82
N LYS A 423 -16.35 -22.87 -31.62
CA LYS A 423 -16.34 -24.32 -31.43
C LYS A 423 -16.05 -24.62 -29.97
N VAL A 424 -17.06 -25.24 -29.37
CA VAL A 424 -17.02 -25.98 -28.10
C VAL A 424 -15.75 -26.83 -28.06
N ASN A 425 -15.12 -26.89 -26.90
CA ASN A 425 -13.93 -27.70 -26.57
C ASN A 425 -14.06 -29.14 -27.10
N ASP A 426 -13.60 -29.35 -28.33
CA ASP A 426 -13.39 -30.64 -28.94
C ASP A 426 -11.94 -31.05 -28.66
N VAL A 427 -11.77 -32.12 -27.89
CA VAL A 427 -10.46 -32.63 -27.43
C VAL A 427 -9.68 -33.29 -28.57
N GLU A 428 -10.37 -33.62 -29.68
CA GLU A 428 -9.81 -34.27 -30.89
C GLU A 428 -9.52 -33.26 -32.01
N SER A 429 -10.00 -32.02 -31.91
CA SER A 429 -9.65 -30.95 -32.85
C SER A 429 -8.20 -30.54 -32.60
N SER A 430 -7.35 -30.63 -33.63
CA SER A 430 -6.00 -30.08 -33.66
C SER A 430 -5.93 -28.76 -32.88
N LYS A 431 -5.10 -28.77 -31.81
CA LYS A 431 -5.07 -27.82 -30.67
C LYS A 431 -5.65 -26.44 -31.04
N PRO A 432 -6.69 -25.92 -30.35
CA PRO A 432 -7.04 -24.52 -30.48
C PRO A 432 -5.79 -23.72 -30.18
N MET A 433 -5.38 -22.86 -31.12
CA MET A 433 -4.16 -22.06 -31.03
C MET A 433 -4.18 -21.29 -29.70
N GLN A 434 -3.41 -21.78 -28.72
CA GLN A 434 -3.42 -21.22 -27.37
C GLN A 434 -3.02 -19.74 -27.46
N PRO A 435 -3.68 -18.84 -26.71
CA PRO A 435 -3.33 -17.44 -26.72
C PRO A 435 -1.86 -17.28 -26.35
N LEU A 436 -1.10 -16.57 -27.19
CA LEU A 436 0.31 -16.32 -27.00
C LEU A 436 0.49 -15.38 -25.80
N GLY A 437 0.59 -15.94 -24.60
CA GLY A 437 0.88 -15.20 -23.37
C GLY A 437 2.36 -15.20 -23.08
N LYS A 438 2.82 -14.17 -22.37
CA LYS A 438 4.23 -13.98 -22.00
C LYS A 438 4.59 -14.62 -20.66
N GLY A 439 3.62 -15.17 -19.92
CA GLY A 439 3.85 -15.81 -18.62
C GLY A 439 2.80 -16.86 -18.29
N GLN A 440 2.96 -17.49 -17.13
CA GLN A 440 2.03 -18.51 -16.62
C GLN A 440 1.91 -18.41 -15.10
N ILE A 441 0.70 -18.60 -14.59
CA ILE A 441 0.43 -18.69 -13.16
C ILE A 441 -0.10 -20.08 -12.81
N ILE A 442 0.50 -20.68 -11.79
CA ILE A 442 0.15 -22.00 -11.28
C ILE A 442 -0.41 -21.80 -9.89
N PHE A 443 -1.59 -22.36 -9.62
CA PHE A 443 -2.26 -22.17 -8.35
C PHE A 443 -2.01 -23.34 -7.40
N VAL A 444 -1.80 -23.05 -6.13
CA VAL A 444 -1.92 -23.99 -5.03
C VAL A 444 -3.21 -23.66 -4.29
N ALA A 445 -4.11 -24.62 -4.16
CA ALA A 445 -5.43 -24.41 -3.58
C ALA A 445 -5.51 -25.01 -2.17
N ARG A 446 -6.12 -24.27 -1.25
CA ARG A 446 -6.40 -24.69 0.12
C ARG A 446 -7.67 -24.01 0.66
N ASN A 447 -8.35 -24.68 1.59
CA ASN A 447 -9.35 -24.06 2.44
C ASN A 447 -8.78 -23.81 3.85
N VAL A 448 -9.26 -22.75 4.48
CA VAL A 448 -8.90 -22.37 5.86
C VAL A 448 -10.14 -22.21 6.70
N ASP A 449 -10.01 -22.57 7.98
CA ASP A 449 -11.05 -22.39 8.99
C ASP A 449 -11.08 -20.93 9.47
N LEU A 450 -12.15 -20.53 10.17
CA LEU A 450 -12.32 -19.16 10.68
C LEU A 450 -11.10 -18.63 11.46
N ARG A 451 -10.46 -19.46 12.29
CA ARG A 451 -9.28 -19.07 13.10
C ARG A 451 -8.05 -18.81 12.25
N GLU A 452 -7.82 -19.65 11.24
CA GLU A 452 -6.70 -19.47 10.31
C GLU A 452 -6.94 -18.26 9.40
N ALA A 453 -8.18 -18.05 8.98
CA ALA A 453 -8.58 -16.86 8.24
C ALA A 453 -8.33 -15.58 9.05
N GLU A 454 -8.63 -15.58 10.35
CA GLU A 454 -8.31 -14.45 11.24
C GLU A 454 -6.80 -14.19 11.32
N ASN A 455 -5.97 -15.23 11.50
CA ASN A 455 -4.51 -15.09 11.51
C ASN A 455 -3.97 -14.47 10.20
N LEU A 456 -4.47 -14.92 9.04
CA LEU A 456 -4.11 -14.36 7.74
C LEU A 456 -4.53 -12.89 7.60
N VAL A 457 -5.69 -12.52 8.14
CA VAL A 457 -6.12 -11.11 8.20
C VAL A 457 -5.22 -10.29 9.12
N GLU A 458 -4.75 -10.86 10.23
CA GLU A 458 -3.79 -10.20 11.14
C GLU A 458 -2.42 -9.98 10.51
N LEU A 459 -1.97 -10.89 9.63
CA LEU A 459 -0.77 -10.72 8.79
C LEU A 459 -0.93 -9.61 7.73
N GLY A 460 -2.16 -9.12 7.53
CA GLY A 460 -2.47 -8.02 6.64
C GLY A 460 -3.00 -8.45 5.27
N PHE A 461 -3.45 -9.70 5.11
CA PHE A 461 -4.22 -10.13 3.95
C PHE A 461 -5.72 -9.80 4.11
N ARG A 462 -6.50 -9.95 3.06
CA ARG A 462 -7.96 -9.74 3.08
C ARG A 462 -8.69 -10.84 2.33
N PHE A 463 -9.86 -11.22 2.82
CA PHE A 463 -10.76 -12.12 2.09
C PHE A 463 -11.76 -11.33 1.26
N ALA A 464 -11.79 -11.61 -0.05
CA ALA A 464 -12.66 -10.93 -0.98
C ALA A 464 -13.56 -11.90 -1.74
N THR A 465 -14.80 -11.48 -2.00
CA THR A 465 -15.74 -12.26 -2.81
C THR A 465 -15.41 -12.08 -4.30
N LEU A 466 -15.27 -13.19 -5.03
CA LEU A 466 -14.96 -13.15 -6.47
C LEU A 466 -16.21 -13.02 -7.36
N ALA A 467 -17.38 -13.40 -6.87
CA ALA A 467 -18.66 -13.28 -7.55
C ALA A 467 -19.78 -13.10 -6.52
N ASN A 468 -20.55 -12.00 -6.61
CA ASN A 468 -21.66 -11.73 -5.68
C ASN A 468 -23.02 -12.25 -6.20
N LEU A 469 -23.19 -12.48 -7.52
CA LEU A 469 -24.39 -13.01 -8.19
C LEU A 469 -24.01 -13.50 -9.61
N PRO A 470 -24.79 -14.39 -10.26
CA PRO A 470 -24.60 -14.68 -11.68
C PRO A 470 -24.72 -13.39 -12.51
N GLY A 471 -23.65 -12.99 -13.18
CA GLY A 471 -23.62 -11.85 -14.10
C GLY A 471 -23.01 -10.53 -13.58
N LYS A 472 -22.66 -10.40 -12.29
CA LYS A 472 -21.92 -9.22 -11.77
C LYS A 472 -20.48 -9.57 -11.42
N SER A 473 -19.53 -9.04 -12.19
CA SER A 473 -18.09 -9.10 -11.87
C SER A 473 -17.81 -8.33 -10.59
N THR A 474 -17.07 -8.93 -9.65
CA THR A 474 -16.58 -8.17 -8.50
C THR A 474 -15.32 -7.40 -8.90
N ARG A 475 -15.10 -6.27 -8.25
CA ARG A 475 -13.93 -5.41 -8.49
C ARG A 475 -12.60 -6.16 -8.31
N VAL A 476 -12.55 -7.15 -7.43
CA VAL A 476 -11.35 -7.96 -7.21
C VAL A 476 -11.06 -8.86 -8.41
N LEU A 477 -12.10 -9.45 -9.03
CA LEU A 477 -11.96 -10.16 -10.29
C LEU A 477 -11.44 -9.23 -11.40
N ASP A 478 -11.95 -8.00 -11.47
CA ASP A 478 -11.51 -7.00 -12.44
C ASP A 478 -10.05 -6.58 -12.23
N ILE A 479 -9.64 -6.33 -10.99
CA ILE A 479 -8.26 -5.97 -10.63
C ILE A 479 -7.33 -7.13 -10.94
N MET A 480 -7.70 -8.35 -10.55
CA MET A 480 -6.89 -9.54 -10.75
C MET A 480 -6.72 -9.86 -12.24
N ALA A 481 -7.79 -9.81 -13.02
CA ALA A 481 -7.75 -9.99 -14.47
C ALA A 481 -6.88 -8.93 -15.15
N THR A 482 -6.99 -7.66 -14.74
CA THR A 482 -6.19 -6.55 -15.31
C THR A 482 -4.71 -6.69 -14.97
N LYS A 483 -4.38 -7.00 -13.72
CA LYS A 483 -2.99 -7.11 -13.25
C LYS A 483 -2.29 -8.37 -13.75
N LEU A 484 -3.00 -9.49 -13.85
CA LEU A 484 -2.47 -10.73 -14.43
C LEU A 484 -2.51 -10.71 -15.97
N GLN A 485 -3.22 -9.75 -16.57
CA GLN A 485 -3.47 -9.67 -18.02
C GLN A 485 -4.13 -10.95 -18.55
N VAL A 486 -5.23 -11.35 -17.92
CA VAL A 486 -6.01 -12.56 -18.22
C VAL A 486 -7.48 -12.20 -18.46
N ARG A 487 -8.18 -13.01 -19.25
CA ARG A 487 -9.62 -12.85 -19.47
C ARG A 487 -10.38 -13.13 -18.16
N LYS A 488 -11.34 -12.26 -17.82
CA LYS A 488 -12.15 -12.36 -16.59
C LYS A 488 -12.91 -13.69 -16.49
N PHE A 489 -13.44 -14.17 -17.63
CA PHE A 489 -14.20 -15.41 -17.69
C PHE A 489 -13.32 -16.63 -17.36
N ASP A 490 -12.15 -16.72 -17.97
CA ASP A 490 -11.17 -17.79 -17.74
C ASP A 490 -10.79 -17.82 -16.26
N LEU A 491 -10.38 -16.69 -15.70
CA LEU A 491 -10.01 -16.58 -14.29
C LEU A 491 -11.16 -17.01 -13.35
N LEU A 492 -12.39 -16.59 -13.64
CA LEU A 492 -13.55 -16.99 -12.84
C LEU A 492 -13.83 -18.49 -12.95
N SER A 493 -13.69 -19.06 -14.15
CA SER A 493 -13.88 -20.50 -14.38
C SER A 493 -12.83 -21.31 -13.65
N THR A 494 -11.55 -20.92 -13.73
CA THR A 494 -10.44 -21.57 -13.02
C THR A 494 -10.65 -21.54 -11.50
N VAL A 495 -11.04 -20.38 -10.94
CA VAL A 495 -11.32 -20.30 -9.50
C VAL A 495 -12.55 -21.12 -9.09
N LYS A 496 -13.61 -21.16 -9.91
CA LYS A 496 -14.81 -21.99 -9.62
C LYS A 496 -14.55 -23.48 -9.73
N ASN A 497 -13.76 -23.89 -10.74
CA ASN A 497 -13.46 -25.29 -11.02
C ASN A 497 -12.40 -25.87 -10.07
N MET A 498 -11.62 -25.02 -9.42
CA MET A 498 -10.75 -25.43 -8.32
C MET A 498 -11.59 -26.02 -7.18
N ARG A 499 -11.63 -27.36 -7.09
CA ARG A 499 -12.20 -28.04 -5.93
C ARG A 499 -11.24 -27.88 -4.74
N PRO A 500 -11.76 -27.64 -3.53
CA PRO A 500 -10.94 -27.69 -2.33
C PRO A 500 -10.50 -29.13 -2.10
N PHE A 501 -9.20 -29.38 -2.06
CA PHE A 501 -8.67 -30.61 -1.49
C PHE A 501 -8.74 -30.45 0.04
N SER A 502 -9.76 -31.04 0.66
CA SER A 502 -9.69 -31.32 2.09
C SER A 502 -8.65 -32.41 2.31
N SER A 503 -7.84 -32.26 3.34
CA SER A 503 -6.71 -33.13 3.71
C SER A 503 -7.10 -34.57 4.06
N THR A 504 -8.32 -35.02 3.76
CA THR A 504 -8.90 -36.26 4.31
C THR A 504 -9.36 -37.25 3.24
N THR A 505 -9.15 -37.02 1.95
CA THR A 505 -9.56 -38.03 0.96
C THR A 505 -8.67 -38.04 -0.28
N ILE A 506 -7.44 -38.53 -0.11
CA ILE A 506 -6.85 -39.31 -1.19
C ILE A 506 -7.69 -40.59 -1.24
N PRO A 507 -8.37 -40.93 -2.36
CA PRO A 507 -8.98 -42.25 -2.50
C PRO A 507 -7.92 -43.30 -2.15
N VAL A 508 -8.26 -44.31 -1.35
CA VAL A 508 -7.31 -45.36 -0.93
C VAL A 508 -6.57 -45.99 -2.12
N GLU A 509 -7.19 -45.96 -3.31
CA GLU A 509 -6.63 -46.42 -4.60
C GLU A 509 -5.53 -45.52 -5.20
N LEU A 510 -5.47 -44.24 -4.83
CA LEU A 510 -4.49 -43.25 -5.28
C LEU A 510 -3.41 -42.96 -4.22
N ASN A 511 -3.39 -43.73 -3.13
CA ASN A 511 -2.31 -43.72 -2.18
C ASN A 511 -1.14 -44.48 -2.82
N PRO A 512 -0.10 -43.81 -3.39
CA PRO A 512 1.06 -44.56 -3.82
C PRO A 512 1.61 -45.25 -2.58
N SER A 513 1.73 -46.57 -2.63
CA SER A 513 2.48 -47.37 -1.66
C SER A 513 3.97 -47.06 -1.82
N LEU A 514 4.35 -45.82 -1.51
CA LEU A 514 5.72 -45.39 -1.36
C LEU A 514 6.23 -46.09 -0.11
N LYS A 515 6.79 -47.28 -0.30
CA LYS A 515 7.56 -47.95 0.74
C LYS A 515 8.62 -46.95 1.23
N PRO A 516 8.78 -46.75 2.55
CA PRO A 516 9.71 -45.76 3.12
C PRO A 516 11.18 -45.97 2.69
N ASN A 517 11.52 -47.10 2.07
CA ASN A 517 12.86 -47.43 1.56
C ASN A 517 12.97 -47.49 0.03
N SER A 518 12.00 -46.99 -0.73
CA SER A 518 12.07 -47.00 -2.20
C SER A 518 12.73 -45.73 -2.74
N HIS A 519 14.02 -45.84 -3.07
CA HIS A 519 14.81 -44.80 -3.74
C HIS A 519 14.24 -44.49 -5.14
N TYR A 520 13.37 -43.48 -5.24
CA TYR A 520 12.94 -42.91 -6.53
C TYR A 520 13.41 -41.46 -6.74
N ILE A 521 14.33 -40.97 -5.89
CA ILE A 521 14.99 -39.64 -6.01
C ILE A 521 16.49 -39.83 -6.30
N SER A 522 16.85 -40.74 -7.21
CA SER A 522 18.26 -40.96 -7.58
C SER A 522 18.79 -40.02 -8.67
N LEU A 523 18.01 -39.05 -9.16
CA LEU A 523 18.49 -38.12 -10.19
C LEU A 523 19.14 -36.83 -9.65
N PHE A 524 19.16 -36.61 -8.33
CA PHE A 524 19.77 -35.41 -7.73
C PHE A 524 21.19 -35.64 -7.19
N THR A 525 21.72 -36.87 -7.19
CA THR A 525 22.96 -37.18 -6.44
C THR A 525 24.08 -37.88 -7.23
N LEU A 526 23.97 -38.05 -8.55
CA LEU A 526 25.07 -38.65 -9.32
C LEU A 526 25.69 -37.65 -10.30
N ARG A 527 26.67 -36.87 -9.83
CA ARG A 527 27.84 -36.56 -10.66
C ARG A 527 28.86 -37.67 -10.47
N PRO A 528 29.35 -38.35 -11.52
CA PRO A 528 30.65 -38.98 -11.43
C PRO A 528 31.72 -37.87 -11.34
N ARG A 529 32.75 -38.13 -10.53
CA ARG A 529 34.02 -37.39 -10.64
C ARG A 529 34.68 -37.68 -11.97
#